data_AF-A0A3D9E8I7-F1
#
_entry.id   AF-A0A3D9E8I7-F1
#
_cell.length_a   1.000
_cell.length_b   1.000
_cell.length_c   1.000
_cell.angle_alpha   90.00
_cell.angle_beta   90.00
_cell.angle_gamma   90.00
#
_symmetry.space_group_name_H-M   'P 1'
#
loop_
_entity.id
_entity.type
_entity.pdbx_description
1 polymer ?
#
loop_
_entity_poly.entity_id
_entity_poly.type
_entity_poly.pdbx_seq_one_letter_code
_entity_poly.pdbx_strand_id
1 'polypeptide(L)'
;MTDDTAWAALLDAFERALDAGDEVDPGAFERPAGPPPQHLVTRARDVLERQLRAIEELGVARAELAREIAALRRIPPTRVSAPVYLDVRG
;
A
#
# COMPACT_ATOMS: atom_id res chain seq x y z
N MET A 1 3.56 -10.09 -32.38
CA MET A 1 2.16 -10.55 -32.30
C MET A 1 1.72 -10.22 -30.89
N THR A 2 0.69 -9.39 -30.71
CA THR A 2 0.20 -9.06 -29.36
C THR A 2 -0.53 -10.27 -28.79
N ASP A 3 -0.25 -10.62 -27.54
CA ASP A 3 -0.92 -11.71 -26.82
C ASP A 3 -2.18 -11.21 -26.11
N ASP A 4 -3.31 -11.34 -26.79
CA ASP A 4 -4.61 -10.83 -26.35
C ASP A 4 -5.06 -11.42 -25.00
N THR A 5 -4.94 -12.75 -24.88
CA THR A 5 -5.36 -13.48 -23.68
C THR A 5 -4.50 -13.12 -22.48
N ALA A 6 -3.18 -12.98 -22.68
CA ALA A 6 -2.28 -12.56 -21.60
C ALA A 6 -2.58 -11.12 -21.15
N TRP A 7 -2.90 -10.20 -22.07
CA TRP A 7 -3.30 -8.83 -21.71
C TRP A 7 -4.62 -8.79 -20.96
N ALA A 8 -5.63 -9.56 -21.39
CA ALA A 8 -6.91 -9.63 -20.68
C ALA A 8 -6.74 -10.20 -19.26
N ALA A 9 -6.00 -11.30 -19.11
CA ALA A 9 -5.73 -11.93 -17.82
C ALA A 9 -4.98 -10.99 -16.86
N LEU A 10 -4.02 -10.21 -17.37
CA LEU A 10 -3.33 -9.20 -16.58
C LEU A 10 -4.29 -8.12 -16.06
N LEU A 11 -5.17 -7.59 -16.91
CA LEU A 11 -6.15 -6.58 -16.52
C LEU A 11 -7.16 -7.14 -15.51
N ASP A 12 -7.62 -8.37 -15.68
CA ASP A 12 -8.48 -9.06 -14.70
C ASP A 12 -7.79 -9.18 -13.32
N ALA A 13 -6.50 -9.48 -13.31
CA ALA A 13 -5.73 -9.56 -12.06
C ALA A 13 -5.62 -8.20 -11.36
N PHE A 14 -5.36 -7.13 -12.12
CA PHE A 14 -5.30 -5.77 -11.57
C PHE A 14 -6.64 -5.29 -11.03
N GLU A 15 -7.73 -5.54 -11.75
CA GLU A 15 -9.07 -5.17 -11.28
C GLU A 15 -9.42 -5.94 -9.99
N ARG A 16 -9.15 -7.24 -9.95
CA ARG A 16 -9.35 -8.05 -8.74
C ARG A 16 -8.55 -7.53 -7.55
N ALA A 17 -7.28 -7.15 -7.77
CA ALA A 17 -6.45 -6.58 -6.71
C ALA A 17 -6.99 -5.24 -6.21
N LEU A 18 -7.49 -4.37 -7.10
CA LEU A 18 -8.13 -3.11 -6.71
C LEU A 18 -9.42 -3.33 -5.91
N ASP A 19 -10.21 -4.33 -6.28
CA ASP A 19 -11.50 -4.61 -5.62
C ASP A 19 -11.33 -5.32 -4.27
N ALA A 20 -10.30 -6.15 -4.12
CA ALA A 20 -10.02 -6.90 -2.90
C ALA A 20 -9.20 -6.12 -1.85
N GLY A 21 -8.52 -5.04 -2.25
CA GLY A 21 -7.64 -4.28 -1.36
C GLY A 21 -6.45 -5.13 -0.88
N ASP A 22 -6.21 -5.18 0.43
CA ASP A 22 -5.07 -5.89 1.04
C ASP A 22 -5.27 -7.40 1.18
N GLU A 23 -6.43 -7.95 0.78
CA GLU A 23 -6.74 -9.38 0.92
C GLU A 23 -6.05 -10.27 -0.12
N VAL A 24 -5.51 -9.68 -1.19
CA VAL A 24 -4.90 -10.41 -2.32
C VAL A 24 -3.48 -9.92 -2.57
N ASP A 25 -2.51 -10.83 -2.50
CA ASP A 25 -1.17 -10.57 -3.03
C ASP A 25 -1.21 -10.64 -4.57
N PRO A 26 -0.95 -9.55 -5.30
CA PRO A 26 -0.97 -9.55 -6.76
C PRO A 26 0.13 -10.41 -7.38
N GLY A 27 1.10 -10.89 -6.60
CA GLY A 27 2.21 -11.71 -7.07
C GLY A 27 3.19 -10.93 -7.95
N ALA A 28 4.10 -11.66 -8.61
CA ALA A 28 5.08 -11.04 -9.49
C ALA A 28 4.42 -10.50 -10.77
N PHE A 29 4.68 -9.23 -11.09
CA PHE A 29 4.23 -8.64 -12.35
C PHE A 29 5.03 -9.19 -13.53
N GLU A 30 4.35 -9.82 -14.48
CA GLU A 30 4.91 -10.21 -15.76
C GLU A 30 4.19 -9.46 -16.88
N ARG A 31 4.96 -8.74 -17.70
CA ARG A 31 4.41 -7.96 -18.81
C ARG A 31 4.11 -8.88 -20.00
N PRO A 32 2.87 -8.91 -20.52
CA PRO A 32 2.54 -9.62 -21.76
C PRO A 32 3.36 -9.13 -22.95
N ALA A 33 3.58 -10.01 -23.92
CA ALA A 33 4.35 -9.67 -25.11
C ALA A 33 3.61 -8.66 -26.02
N GLY A 34 4.37 -7.67 -26.51
CA GLY A 34 3.87 -6.64 -27.42
C GLY A 34 3.02 -5.55 -26.75
N PRO A 35 2.57 -4.53 -27.52
CA PRO A 35 1.71 -3.48 -27.00
C PRO A 35 0.30 -4.01 -26.69
N PRO A 36 -0.48 -3.35 -25.81
CA PRO A 36 -1.86 -3.74 -25.52
C PRO A 36 -2.73 -3.76 -26.79
N PRO A 37 -3.63 -4.74 -26.96
CA PRO A 37 -4.61 -4.75 -28.05
C PRO A 37 -5.47 -3.48 -28.01
N GLN A 38 -5.79 -2.91 -29.18
CA GLN A 38 -6.52 -1.63 -29.27
C GLN A 38 -7.86 -1.64 -28.51
N HIS A 39 -8.58 -2.76 -28.52
CA HIS A 39 -9.87 -2.87 -27.83
C HIS A 39 -9.74 -2.97 -26.30
N LEU A 40 -8.55 -3.32 -25.78
CA LEU A 40 -8.26 -3.33 -24.34
C LEU A 40 -7.67 -2.00 -23.84
N VAL A 41 -7.31 -1.07 -24.73
CA VAL A 41 -6.66 0.20 -24.34
C VAL A 41 -7.55 1.04 -23.43
N THR A 42 -8.85 1.12 -23.71
CA THR A 42 -9.80 1.85 -22.85
C THR A 42 -9.83 1.24 -21.46
N ARG A 43 -10.00 -0.08 -21.36
CA ARG A 43 -9.98 -0.82 -20.09
C ARG A 43 -8.68 -0.60 -19.32
N ALA A 44 -7.53 -0.67 -20.00
CA ALA A 44 -6.22 -0.44 -19.38
C ALA A 44 -6.08 0.98 -18.82
N ARG A 45 -6.66 1.99 -19.49
CA ARG A 45 -6.68 3.38 -19.00
C ARG A 45 -7.56 3.54 -17.77
N ASP A 46 -8.73 2.90 -17.77
CA ASP A 46 -9.65 2.94 -16.62
C ASP A 46 -9.01 2.29 -15.38
N VAL A 47 -8.35 1.14 -15.56
CA VAL A 47 -7.58 0.48 -14.49
C VAL A 47 -6.46 1.38 -13.98
N LEU A 48 -5.69 2.00 -14.87
CA LEU A 48 -4.62 2.92 -14.48
C LEU A 48 -5.15 4.10 -13.66
N GLU A 49 -6.26 4.71 -14.07
CA GLU A 49 -6.86 5.82 -13.33
C GLU A 49 -7.29 5.39 -11.92
N ARG A 50 -7.91 4.22 -11.79
CA ARG A 50 -8.29 3.65 -10.48
C ARG A 50 -7.07 3.40 -9.60
N GLN A 51 -5.99 2.84 -10.16
CA GLN A 51 -4.74 2.61 -9.43
C GLN A 51 -4.12 3.92 -8.93
N LEU A 52 -4.10 4.97 -9.77
CA LEU A 52 -3.56 6.27 -9.38
C LEU A 52 -4.34 6.90 -8.23
N ARG A 53 -5.68 6.81 -8.26
CA ARG A 53 -6.53 7.29 -7.15
C ARG A 53 -6.25 6.53 -5.86
N ALA A 54 -6.16 5.19 -5.91
CA ALA A 54 -5.84 4.38 -4.74
C ALA A 54 -4.45 4.72 -4.14
N ILE A 55 -3.46 4.98 -4.98
CA ILE A 55 -2.13 5.43 -4.54
C ILE A 55 -2.21 6.79 -3.84
N GLU A 56 -2.99 7.72 -4.37
CA GLU A 56 -3.21 9.03 -3.76
C GLU A 56 -3.86 8.92 -2.38
N GLU A 57 -4.94 8.14 -2.28
CA GLU A 57 -5.66 7.87 -1.02
C GLU A 57 -4.73 7.24 0.04
N LEU A 58 -3.95 6.22 -0.35
CA LEU A 58 -2.96 5.61 0.54
C LEU A 58 -1.88 6.62 0.97
N GLY A 59 -1.47 7.50 0.06
CA GLY A 59 -0.53 8.59 0.34
C GLY A 59 -1.04 9.55 1.41
N VAL A 60 -2.32 9.94 1.35
CA VAL A 60 -2.99 10.78 2.33
C VAL A 60 -3.06 10.08 3.69
N ALA A 61 -3.55 8.84 3.72
CA ALA A 61 -3.65 8.05 4.95
C ALA A 61 -2.29 7.86 5.63
N ARG A 62 -1.24 7.58 4.84
CA ARG A 62 0.14 7.49 5.35
C ARG A 62 0.63 8.80 5.97
N ALA A 63 0.31 9.93 5.35
CA ALA A 63 0.71 11.25 5.86
C ALA A 63 -0.03 11.61 7.17
N GLU A 64 -1.30 11.23 7.30
CA GLU A 64 -2.08 11.38 8.53
C GLU A 64 -1.49 10.56 9.68
N LEU A 65 -1.28 9.26 9.46
CA LEU A 65 -0.68 8.36 10.45
C LEU A 65 0.70 8.86 10.91
N ALA A 66 1.52 9.37 9.98
CA ALA A 66 2.82 9.93 10.30
C ALA A 66 2.72 11.15 11.25
N ARG A 67 1.70 12.02 11.05
CA ARG A 67 1.44 13.16 11.94
C ARG A 67 1.01 12.69 13.33
N GLU A 68 0.15 11.68 13.41
CA GLU A 68 -0.31 11.11 14.68
C GLU A 68 0.84 10.48 15.46
N ILE A 69 1.68 9.66 14.81
CA ILE A 69 2.87 9.06 15.43
C ILE A 69 3.83 10.15 15.92
N ALA A 70 4.03 11.22 15.14
CA ALA A 70 4.86 12.34 15.54
C ALA A 70 4.31 13.06 16.78
N ALA A 71 2.99 13.17 16.92
CA ALA A 71 2.34 13.72 18.11
C ALA A 71 2.56 12.83 19.33
N LEU A 72 2.36 11.51 19.19
CA LEU A 72 2.57 10.54 20.27
C LEU A 72 4.03 10.53 20.77
N ARG A 73 5.00 10.63 19.86
CA ARG A 73 6.43 10.68 20.20
C ARG A 73 6.82 11.91 21.03
N ARG A 74 6.00 12.97 21.04
CA ARG A 74 6.25 14.17 21.86
C ARG A 74 5.77 14.00 23.31
N ILE A 75 5.00 12.96 23.61
CA ILE A 75 4.56 12.66 24.98
C ILE A 75 5.78 12.10 25.73
N PRO A 76 6.24 12.77 26.82
CA PRO A 76 7.35 12.26 27.62
C PRO A 76 6.98 10.88 28.19
N PRO A 77 7.90 9.90 28.18
CA PRO A 77 7.65 8.62 28.84
C PRO A 77 7.40 8.90 30.32
N THR A 78 6.35 8.31 30.88
CA THR A 78 6.05 8.39 32.31
C THR A 78 7.24 7.79 33.06
N ARG A 79 8.03 8.63 33.75
CA ARG A 79 9.07 8.13 34.65
C ARG A 79 8.36 7.40 35.79
N VAL A 80 8.37 6.07 35.74
CA VAL A 80 8.02 5.27 36.91
C VAL A 80 9.16 5.48 37.90
N SER A 81 8.96 6.41 38.83
CA SER A 81 9.86 6.61 39.96
C SER A 81 9.69 5.41 40.89
N ALA A 82 10.35 4.30 40.59
CA ALA A 82 10.45 3.19 41.51
C ALA A 82 11.29 3.64 42.72
N PRO A 83 10.83 3.43 43.97
CA PRO A 83 11.65 3.71 45.14
C PRO A 83 12.92 2.84 45.10
N VAL A 84 14.07 3.50 45.09
CA VAL A 84 15.39 2.84 45.19
C VAL A 84 15.72 2.75 46.68
N TYR A 85 15.79 1.53 47.21
CA TYR A 85 16.34 1.30 48.54
C TYR A 85 17.86 1.40 48.47
N LEU A 86 18.41 2.44 49.09
CA LEU A 86 19.84 2.62 49.24
C LEU A 86 20.27 1.90 50.53
N ASP A 87 20.88 0.73 50.41
CA ASP A 87 21.51 0.03 51.53
C ASP A 87 22.83 0.74 51.88
N VAL A 88 22.74 1.73 52.77
CA VAL A 88 23.91 2.32 53.42
C VAL A 88 24.36 1.40 54.55
N ARG A 89 25.33 0.53 54.24
CA ARG A 89 26.09 -0.16 55.29
C ARG A 89 26.96 0.85 56.02
N GLY A 90 26.73 0.99 57.33
CA GLY A 90 27.59 1.69 58.28
C GLY A 90 28.84 0.92 58.65
#